data_AF-A0A2M9TG91-F1
#
_entry.id   AF-A0A2M9TG91-F1
#
_cell.length_a   1.000
_cell.length_b   1.000
_cell.length_c   1.000
_cell.angle_alpha   90.00
_cell.angle_beta   90.00
_cell.angle_gamma   90.00
#
_symmetry.space_group_name_H-M   'P 1'
#
loop_
_entity.id
_entity.type
_entity.pdbx_description
1 polymer ?
#
loop_
_entity_poly.entity_id
_entity_poly.type
_entity_poly.pdbx_seq_one_letter_code
_entity_poly.pdbx_strand_id
1 'polypeptide(L)'
;MVLLFIALDDFKPVNDRFGHGVGDQLLQAVAQRLRQRLHGGDRVGRIGGDEFVAMLGGPVGAEEALLPLHAAEESTLIHCADQAMYQAKAQGRNQAVLYAPVSPGAS
;
A
#
# COMPACT_ATOMS: atom_id res chain seq x y z
N MET A 1 -13.27 -6.64 0.43
CA MET A 1 -12.18 -6.32 -0.51
C MET A 1 -11.44 -5.12 0.03
N VAL A 2 -10.16 -5.30 0.36
CA VAL A 2 -9.28 -4.24 0.87
C VAL A 2 -8.24 -3.90 -0.18
N LEU A 3 -7.94 -2.62 -0.36
CA LEU A 3 -6.84 -2.15 -1.20
C LEU A 3 -5.72 -1.61 -0.31
N LEU A 4 -4.53 -2.18 -0.43
CA LEU A 4 -3.34 -1.81 0.32
C LEU A 4 -2.34 -1.13 -0.61
N PHE A 5 -1.85 0.04 -0.21
CA PHE A 5 -0.73 0.72 -0.83
C PHE A 5 0.49 0.57 0.06
N ILE A 6 1.61 0.17 -0.53
CA ILE A 6 2.82 -0.20 0.17
C ILE A 6 3.97 0.56 -0.49
N ALA A 7 4.68 1.39 0.26
CA ALA A 7 5.94 2.00 -0.18
C ALA A 7 7.06 1.54 0.74
N LEU A 8 8.22 1.21 0.16
CA LEU A 8 9.38 0.85 0.95
C LEU A 8 10.01 2.10 1.57
N ASP A 9 10.47 1.96 2.80
CA ASP A 9 11.23 3.02 3.45
C ASP A 9 12.67 3.04 2.94
N ASP A 10 13.19 4.24 2.69
CA ASP A 10 14.59 4.48 2.35
C ASP A 10 15.13 3.67 1.14
N PHE A 11 14.27 3.36 0.16
CA PHE A 11 14.71 2.63 -1.04
C PHE A 11 15.76 3.41 -1.85
N LYS A 12 15.62 4.73 -1.96
CA LYS A 12 16.59 5.58 -2.68
C LYS A 12 18.01 5.49 -2.05
N PRO A 13 18.19 5.64 -0.72
CA PRO A 13 19.47 5.38 -0.05
C PRO A 13 20.10 4.01 -0.35
N VAL A 14 19.30 2.95 -0.55
CA VAL A 14 19.83 1.63 -0.96
C VAL A 14 20.46 1.72 -2.36
N ASN A 15 19.76 2.32 -3.32
CA ASN A 15 20.31 2.55 -4.66
C ASN A 15 21.56 3.43 -4.63
N ASP A 16 21.53 4.52 -3.86
CA ASP A 16 22.62 5.48 -3.80
C ASP A 16 23.88 4.85 -3.18
N ARG A 17 23.73 3.93 -2.21
CA ARG A 17 24.85 3.29 -1.50
C ARG A 17 25.36 2.01 -2.15
N PHE A 18 24.48 1.21 -2.76
CA PHE A 18 24.80 -0.14 -3.23
C PHE A 18 24.58 -0.35 -4.73
N GLY A 19 24.06 0.67 -5.43
CA GLY A 19 23.79 0.65 -6.85
C GLY A 19 22.42 0.05 -7.20
N HIS A 20 21.93 0.41 -8.39
CA HIS A 20 20.61 0.01 -8.89
C HIS A 20 20.42 -1.51 -9.01
N GLY A 21 21.49 -2.27 -9.31
CA GLY A 21 21.40 -3.73 -9.38
C GLY A 21 21.03 -4.37 -8.02
N VAL A 22 21.49 -3.79 -6.91
CA VAL A 22 21.09 -4.23 -5.56
C VAL A 22 19.65 -3.78 -5.25
N GLY A 23 19.26 -2.59 -5.69
CA GLY A 23 17.87 -2.14 -5.61
C GLY A 23 16.90 -3.07 -6.34
N ASP A 24 17.25 -3.53 -7.53
CA ASP A 24 16.44 -4.48 -8.30
C ASP A 24 16.29 -5.82 -7.59
N GLN A 25 17.37 -6.34 -7.01
CA GLN A 25 17.33 -7.56 -6.19
C GLN A 25 16.44 -7.39 -4.96
N LEU A 26 16.51 -6.24 -4.29
CA LEU A 26 15.65 -5.92 -3.16
C LEU A 26 14.17 -5.91 -3.57
N LEU A 27 13.84 -5.24 -4.68
CA LEU A 27 12.47 -5.18 -5.21
C LEU A 27 11.94 -6.57 -5.59
N GLN A 28 12.76 -7.42 -6.20
CA GLN A 28 12.40 -8.81 -6.51
C GLN A 28 12.13 -9.61 -5.23
N ALA A 29 12.99 -9.47 -4.22
CA ALA A 29 12.80 -10.15 -2.93
C ALA A 29 11.54 -9.68 -2.20
N VAL A 30 11.24 -8.38 -2.24
CA VAL A 30 9.98 -7.82 -1.70
C VAL A 30 8.78 -8.38 -2.46
N ALA A 31 8.78 -8.35 -3.79
CA ALA A 31 7.69 -8.88 -4.60
C ALA A 31 7.44 -10.37 -4.32
N GLN A 32 8.50 -11.16 -4.16
CA GLN A 32 8.39 -12.58 -3.81
C GLN A 32 7.79 -12.77 -2.41
N ARG A 33 8.24 -12.00 -1.41
CA ARG A 33 7.68 -12.06 -0.05
C ARG A 33 6.21 -11.67 -0.03
N LEU A 34 5.82 -10.63 -0.76
CA LEU A 34 4.41 -10.23 -0.87
C LEU A 34 3.60 -11.38 -1.47
N ARG A 35 4.02 -11.94 -2.62
CA ARG A 35 3.31 -13.06 -3.28
C ARG A 35 3.15 -14.29 -2.39
N GLN A 36 4.12 -14.58 -1.53
CA GLN A 36 4.06 -15.71 -0.58
C GLN A 36 3.05 -15.49 0.57
N ARG A 37 2.66 -14.24 0.86
CA ARG A 37 1.70 -13.90 1.90
C ARG A 37 0.26 -13.81 1.39
N LEU A 38 0.08 -13.79 0.08
CA LEU A 38 -1.22 -13.66 -0.56
C LEU A 38 -1.88 -15.02 -0.78
N HIS A 39 -3.20 -15.07 -0.60
CA HIS A 39 -4.02 -16.25 -0.86
C HIS A 39 -4.50 -16.30 -2.32
N GLY A 40 -5.13 -17.41 -2.73
CA GLY A 40 -5.47 -17.72 -4.13
C GLY A 40 -6.41 -16.75 -4.87
N GLY A 41 -6.96 -15.74 -4.18
CA GLY A 41 -7.78 -14.68 -4.79
C GLY A 41 -7.18 -13.27 -4.67
N ASP A 42 -6.06 -13.12 -3.96
CA ASP A 42 -5.44 -11.81 -3.76
C ASP A 42 -4.53 -11.47 -4.94
N ARG A 43 -4.37 -10.18 -5.21
CA ARG A 43 -3.54 -9.67 -6.33
C ARG A 43 -2.54 -8.67 -5.80
N VAL A 44 -1.33 -8.66 -6.36
CA VAL A 44 -0.32 -7.63 -6.08
C VAL A 44 0.35 -7.17 -7.37
N GLY A 45 0.60 -5.88 -7.46
CA GLY A 45 1.32 -5.24 -8.57
C GLY A 45 2.30 -4.20 -8.05
N ARG A 46 3.34 -3.92 -8.84
CA ARG A 46 4.23 -2.77 -8.63
C ARG A 46 3.71 -1.63 -9.49
N ILE A 47 3.52 -0.46 -8.89
CA ILE A 47 2.95 0.72 -9.56
C ILE A 47 3.99 1.82 -9.80
N GLY A 48 5.09 1.80 -9.03
CA GLY A 48 6.12 2.84 -9.10
C GLY A 48 7.52 2.32 -8.74
N GLY A 49 8.41 3.23 -8.37
CA GLY A 49 9.80 2.94 -8.03
C GLY A 49 9.93 1.87 -6.94
N ASP A 50 9.43 2.17 -5.76
CA ASP A 50 9.40 1.32 -4.57
C ASP A 50 7.97 1.07 -4.06
N GLU A 51 6.99 1.36 -4.90
CA GLU A 51 5.57 1.35 -4.57
C GLU A 51 4.86 0.13 -5.15
N PHE A 52 4.10 -0.54 -4.29
CA PHE A 52 3.30 -1.72 -4.59
C PHE A 52 1.84 -1.48 -4.18
N VAL A 53 0.93 -2.16 -4.88
CA VAL A 53 -0.49 -2.21 -4.55
C VAL A 53 -0.92 -3.66 -4.38
N ALA A 54 -1.67 -3.97 -3.34
CA ALA A 54 -2.27 -5.29 -3.14
C ALA A 54 -3.79 -5.19 -2.94
N MET A 55 -4.52 -6.06 -3.64
CA MET A 55 -5.97 -6.20 -3.53
C MET A 55 -6.26 -7.53 -2.83
N LEU A 56 -6.86 -7.45 -1.65
CA LEU A 56 -7.18 -8.62 -0.83
C LEU A 56 -8.65 -8.98 -0.99
N GLY A 57 -8.90 -10.21 -1.43
CA GLY A 57 -10.21 -10.73 -1.84
C GLY A 57 -10.94 -11.59 -0.80
N GLY A 58 -10.52 -11.56 0.47
CA GLY A 58 -11.12 -12.34 1.55
C GLY A 58 -12.34 -11.69 2.24
N PRO A 59 -13.14 -12.47 3.00
CA PRO A 59 -14.15 -11.93 3.89
C PRO A 59 -13.48 -11.10 4.97
N VAL A 60 -13.70 -9.79 4.93
CA VAL A 60 -13.22 -8.87 5.96
C VAL A 60 -14.14 -9.03 7.17
N GLY A 61 -13.56 -9.34 8.33
CA GLY A 61 -14.22 -9.11 9.62
C GLY A 61 -14.64 -7.64 9.68
N ALA A 62 -15.73 -7.34 10.38
CA ALA A 62 -16.54 -6.12 10.28
C ALA A 62 -15.83 -4.76 10.57
N GLU A 63 -14.50 -4.67 10.57
CA GLU A 63 -13.73 -3.48 10.97
C GLU A 63 -12.64 -3.05 9.97
N GLU A 64 -12.64 -3.55 8.74
CA GLU A 64 -11.56 -3.29 7.78
C GLU A 64 -12.09 -2.73 6.45
N ALA A 65 -11.51 -1.60 6.02
CA ALA A 65 -11.99 -0.74 4.94
C ALA A 65 -12.23 -1.48 3.62
N LEU A 66 -13.48 -1.45 3.16
CA LEU A 66 -13.96 -2.09 1.95
C LEU A 66 -14.00 -1.12 0.76
N LEU A 67 -13.43 -1.53 -0.37
CA LEU A 67 -14.06 -1.24 -1.66
C LEU A 67 -15.34 -2.10 -1.76
N PRO A 68 -16.52 -1.54 -2.11
CA PRO A 68 -16.72 -0.24 -2.75
C PRO A 68 -17.35 0.84 -1.84
N LEU A 69 -16.96 0.98 -0.56
CA LEU A 69 -17.63 1.92 0.36
C LEU A 69 -16.99 3.33 0.46
N HIS A 70 -15.73 3.54 0.07
CA HIS A 70 -14.99 4.79 0.39
C HIS A 70 -14.52 5.64 -0.79
N ALA A 71 -14.93 5.34 -2.02
CA ALA A 71 -14.66 6.18 -3.20
C ALA A 71 -15.54 5.74 -4.37
N ALA A 72 -16.37 6.65 -4.88
CA ALA A 72 -17.19 6.41 -6.08
C ALA A 72 -16.35 6.39 -7.38
N GLU A 73 -15.09 6.83 -7.31
CA GLU A 73 -14.19 7.00 -8.45
C GLU A 73 -12.76 6.54 -8.11
N GLU A 74 -12.08 5.95 -9.10
CA GLU A 74 -10.67 5.50 -9.03
C GLU A 74 -9.72 6.60 -8.54
N SER A 75 -9.96 7.84 -8.98
CA SER A 75 -9.21 9.05 -8.59
C SER A 75 -9.22 9.30 -7.08
N THR A 76 -10.33 9.02 -6.41
CA THR A 76 -10.50 9.25 -4.97
C THR A 76 -9.73 8.20 -4.16
N LEU A 77 -9.72 6.94 -4.60
CA LEU A 77 -8.93 5.88 -3.93
C LEU A 77 -7.44 6.19 -3.96
N ILE A 78 -6.94 6.63 -5.11
CA ILE A 78 -5.53 6.98 -5.28
C ILE A 78 -5.17 8.15 -4.35
N HIS A 79 -6.02 9.17 -4.25
CA HIS A 79 -5.80 10.29 -3.35
C HIS A 79 -5.81 9.90 -1.86
N CYS A 80 -6.79 9.09 -1.45
CA CYS A 80 -6.88 8.58 -0.07
C CYS A 80 -5.66 7.73 0.32
N ALA A 81 -5.19 6.90 -0.61
CA ALA A 81 -4.01 6.09 -0.41
C ALA A 81 -2.72 6.90 -0.28
N ASP A 82 -2.55 7.91 -1.14
CA ASP A 82 -1.39 8.82 -1.09
C ASP A 82 -1.36 9.58 0.25
N GLN A 83 -2.51 10.10 0.70
CA GLN A 83 -2.61 10.75 2.01
C GLN A 83 -2.28 9.81 3.18
N ALA A 84 -2.82 8.59 3.20
CA ALA A 84 -2.52 7.62 4.25
C ALA A 84 -1.04 7.21 4.26
N MET A 85 -0.44 7.03 3.09
CA MET A 85 0.98 6.74 2.94
C MET A 85 1.83 7.90 3.44
N TYR A 86 1.49 9.14 3.07
CA TYR A 86 2.19 10.32 3.54
C TYR A 86 2.11 10.45 5.08
N GLN A 87 0.94 10.23 5.66
CA GLN A 87 0.75 10.19 7.12
C GLN A 87 1.59 9.09 7.77
N ALA A 88 1.61 7.89 7.17
CA ALA A 88 2.41 6.78 7.67
C ALA A 88 3.91 7.13 7.73
N LYS A 89 4.41 7.83 6.70
CA LYS A 89 5.80 8.31 6.65
C LYS A 89 6.06 9.42 7.68
N ALA A 90 5.13 10.35 7.86
CA ALA A 90 5.27 11.45 8.82
C ALA A 90 5.30 10.98 10.28
N GLN A 91 4.62 9.88 10.59
CA GLN A 91 4.47 9.33 11.95
C GLN A 91 5.57 8.34 12.35
N GLY A 92 6.56 8.07 11.50
CA GLY A 92 7.74 7.27 11.87
C GLY A 92 8.08 6.09 10.97
N ARG A 93 7.40 5.92 9.82
CA ARG A 93 7.66 4.85 8.83
C ARG A 93 7.40 3.45 9.40
N ASN A 94 7.60 2.39 8.61
CA ASN A 94 7.41 0.99 9.02
C ASN A 94 6.07 0.71 9.75
N GLN A 95 4.98 1.27 9.22
CA GLN A 95 3.65 1.14 9.81
C GLN A 95 2.55 1.17 8.74
N ALA A 96 1.36 0.69 9.10
CA ALA A 96 0.17 0.76 8.27
C ALA A 96 -0.79 1.82 8.84
N VAL A 97 -1.30 2.69 7.97
CA VAL A 97 -2.35 3.65 8.30
C VAL A 97 -3.59 3.29 7.50
N LEU A 98 -4.72 3.11 8.18
CA LEU A 98 -6.01 2.93 7.55
C LEU A 98 -6.59 4.30 7.20
N TYR A 99 -6.90 4.51 5.92
CA TYR A 99 -7.69 5.67 5.54
C TYR A 99 -9.17 5.42 5.87
N ALA A 100 -9.71 6.20 6.79
CA ALA A 100 -11.15 6.33 7.02
C ALA A 100 -11.59 7.70 6.51
N PRO A 101 -12.49 7.81 5.51
CA PRO A 101 -13.02 9.11 5.12
C PRO A 101 -13.73 9.73 6.32
N VAL A 102 -13.40 10.99 6.61
CA VAL A 102 -14.16 11.77 7.59
C VAL A 102 -15.58 11.86 7.06
N SER A 103 -16.56 11.27 7.77
CA SER A 103 -17.96 11.42 7.37
C SER A 103 -18.29 12.91 7.33
N PRO A 104 -18.79 13.46 6.21
CA PRO A 104 -19.24 14.84 6.17
C PRO A 104 -20.53 14.93 7.01
N GLY A 105 -20.39 15.17 8.32
CA GLY A 105 -21.54 15.23 9.23
C GLY A 105 -21.27 15.04 10.72
N ALA A 106 -20.02 14.92 11.17
CA ALA A 106 -19.71 14.93 12.60
C ALA A 106 -19.22 16.31 13.06
N SER A 107 -20.12 17.30 13.05
CA SER A 107 -20.32 18.39 14.03
C SER A 107 -21.24 19.47 13.45
#